data_AF-A0A355U8D2-F1
#
_entry.id   AF-A0A355U8D2-F1
#
_cell.length_a   1.000
_cell.length_b   1.000
_cell.length_c   1.000
_cell.angle_alpha   90.00
_cell.angle_beta   90.00
_cell.angle_gamma   90.00
#
_symmetry.space_group_name_H-M   'P 1'
#
loop_
_entity.id
_entity.type
_entity.pdbx_description
1 polymer ?
#
loop_
_entity_poly.entity_id
_entity_poly.type
_entity_poly.pdbx_seq_one_letter_code
_entity_poly.pdbx_strand_id
1 'polypeptide(L)'
;MHRLFSIFIFCTALMCEAQIVDNCIDENRVNPYYQCNNSEFYPVCGCNNVTYRNNCEMSNVAGLYTNQNTYSGVCQNDLFFAFISPNPVRNNLTLAMQLTSQLTGNGTLQIVNNFGNVVFTELLNSLSSIPFQRTYDVSYLEPGLYLMVIQVQGVYTVKKFIKHNY
;
A
#
# COMPACT_ATOMS: atom_id res chain seq x y z
N MET A 1 -53.65 14.42 51.56
CA MET A 1 -52.39 15.20 51.59
C MET A 1 -51.26 14.25 51.20
N HIS A 2 -51.17 13.78 49.95
CA HIS A 2 -50.60 14.44 48.78
C HIS A 2 -49.18 15.00 48.96
N ARG A 3 -48.26 14.41 48.17
CA ARG A 3 -46.90 14.84 47.80
C ARG A 3 -45.84 14.44 48.84
N LEU A 4 -44.82 13.65 48.55
CA LEU A 4 -43.99 13.52 47.33
C LEU A 4 -43.61 12.04 47.14
N PHE A 5 -44.29 11.27 46.29
CA PHE A 5 -43.88 10.98 44.90
C PHE A 5 -42.36 10.95 44.65
N SER A 6 -41.83 9.73 44.64
CA SER A 6 -41.00 9.18 43.56
C SER A 6 -39.88 10.05 43.01
N ILE A 7 -38.67 9.90 43.56
CA ILE A 7 -37.42 10.07 42.80
C ILE A 7 -36.77 8.67 42.69
N PHE A 8 -37.47 7.79 41.99
CA PHE A 8 -36.86 6.72 41.23
C PHE A 8 -36.96 7.22 39.79
N ILE A 9 -35.83 7.58 39.16
CA ILE A 9 -35.63 7.72 37.69
C ILE A 9 -34.33 8.51 37.46
N PHE A 10 -33.41 7.82 36.78
CA PHE A 10 -32.31 8.37 35.99
C PHE A 10 -31.05 8.87 36.72
N CYS A 11 -30.40 7.97 37.45
CA CYS A 11 -28.94 7.83 37.27
C CYS A 11 -28.66 6.51 36.55
N THR A 12 -29.43 6.25 35.48
CA THR A 12 -29.00 5.31 34.45
C THR A 12 -27.72 5.88 33.90
N ALA A 13 -26.65 5.10 33.99
CA ALA A 13 -25.37 5.40 33.41
C ALA A 13 -25.55 6.13 32.07
N LEU A 14 -25.25 7.42 32.05
CA LEU A 14 -24.70 8.02 30.85
C LEU A 14 -23.30 7.41 30.71
N MET A 15 -23.25 6.12 30.36
CA MET A 15 -22.22 5.66 29.46
C MET A 15 -22.55 6.42 28.18
N CYS A 16 -22.05 7.64 28.10
CA CYS A 16 -21.77 8.24 26.82
C CYS A 16 -20.79 7.27 26.20
N GLU A 17 -21.29 6.31 25.43
CA GLU A 17 -20.51 5.82 24.32
C GLU A 17 -20.29 7.05 23.47
N ALA A 18 -19.20 7.77 23.74
CA ALA A 18 -18.64 8.66 22.77
C ALA A 18 -18.55 7.79 21.52
N GLN A 19 -19.41 8.05 20.55
CA GLN A 19 -19.34 7.40 19.26
C GLN A 19 -17.95 7.79 18.75
N ILE A 20 -16.97 6.90 18.90
CA ILE A 20 -15.73 6.97 18.15
C ILE A 20 -16.19 6.70 16.74
N VAL A 21 -16.68 7.73 16.07
CA VAL A 21 -16.83 7.72 14.64
C VAL A 21 -15.38 7.74 14.17
N ASP A 22 -14.87 6.56 13.87
CA ASP A 22 -13.59 6.39 13.19
C ASP A 22 -13.77 6.97 11.79
N ASN A 23 -13.71 8.30 11.72
CA ASN A 23 -13.71 9.08 10.49
C ASN A 23 -12.34 8.87 9.84
N CYS A 24 -12.04 7.63 9.46
CA CYS A 24 -10.82 7.22 8.80
C CYS A 24 -10.83 7.70 7.34
N ILE A 25 -12.00 7.62 6.68
CA ILE A 25 -12.20 7.92 5.27
C ILE A 25 -13.12 9.14 5.11
N ASP A 26 -12.66 10.14 4.35
CA ASP A 26 -13.46 11.22 3.79
C ASP A 26 -14.00 10.78 2.43
N GLU A 27 -15.24 10.29 2.39
CA GLU A 27 -15.87 9.78 1.16
C GLU A 27 -15.90 10.82 0.03
N ASN A 28 -15.93 12.12 0.37
CA ASN A 28 -15.95 13.21 -0.62
C ASN A 28 -14.57 13.45 -1.26
N ARG A 29 -13.50 12.85 -0.72
CA ARG A 29 -12.13 12.98 -1.22
C ARG A 29 -11.66 11.78 -2.03
N VAL A 30 -12.34 10.64 -1.95
CA VAL A 30 -11.96 9.43 -2.68
C VAL A 30 -11.96 9.71 -4.18
N ASN A 31 -10.79 9.60 -4.81
CA ASN A 31 -10.63 9.80 -6.24
C ASN A 31 -9.65 8.77 -6.82
N PRO A 32 -10.16 7.62 -7.32
CA PRO A 32 -9.34 6.57 -7.92
C PRO A 32 -8.48 7.02 -9.11
N TYR A 33 -8.80 8.17 -9.71
CA TYR A 33 -8.12 8.73 -10.87
C TYR A 33 -7.10 9.82 -10.52
N TYR A 34 -6.96 10.19 -9.24
CA TYR A 34 -5.98 11.19 -8.82
C TYR A 34 -4.55 10.71 -9.12
N GLN A 35 -3.79 11.55 -9.81
CA GLN A 35 -2.44 11.20 -10.25
C GLN A 35 -1.39 11.70 -9.26
N CYS A 36 -0.87 10.81 -8.42
CA CYS A 36 0.29 11.08 -7.58
C CYS A 36 1.58 10.97 -8.41
N ASN A 37 1.86 12.02 -9.19
CA ASN A 37 2.92 12.07 -10.21
C ASN A 37 4.35 11.92 -9.67
N ASN A 38 4.59 12.14 -8.37
CA ASN A 38 5.88 11.87 -7.77
C ASN A 38 6.11 10.36 -7.69
N SER A 39 7.29 9.87 -8.10
CA SER A 39 7.69 8.45 -8.03
C SER A 39 8.17 8.02 -6.64
N GLU A 40 8.20 8.93 -5.66
CA GLU A 40 8.63 8.71 -4.29
C GLU A 40 7.96 7.52 -3.62
N PHE A 41 8.79 6.75 -2.91
CA PHE A 41 8.42 5.56 -2.17
C PHE A 41 8.67 5.78 -0.68
N TYR A 42 7.62 6.22 0.02
CA TYR A 42 7.58 6.36 1.48
C TYR A 42 6.28 5.74 1.96
N PRO A 43 6.21 4.41 2.05
CA PRO A 43 4.94 3.74 2.27
C PRO A 43 4.33 4.17 3.60
N VAL A 44 3.01 4.20 3.63
CA VAL A 44 2.22 4.58 4.80
C VAL A 44 1.13 3.54 4.96
N CYS A 45 0.99 3.02 6.17
CA CYS A 45 -0.15 2.20 6.53
C CYS A 45 -1.32 3.12 6.92
N GLY A 46 -2.42 3.03 6.17
CA GLY A 46 -3.65 3.76 6.45
C GLY A 46 -4.45 3.13 7.59
N CYS A 47 -5.37 3.90 8.16
CA CYS A 47 -6.30 3.43 9.21
C CYS A 47 -7.24 2.30 8.75
N ASN A 48 -7.35 2.08 7.44
CA ASN A 48 -8.07 0.96 6.84
C ASN A 48 -7.20 -0.30 6.67
N ASN A 49 -6.00 -0.36 7.26
CA ASN A 49 -5.04 -1.46 7.16
C ASN A 49 -4.60 -1.77 5.72
N VAL A 50 -4.57 -0.76 4.85
CA VAL A 50 -4.03 -0.85 3.49
C VAL A 50 -2.75 -0.04 3.39
N THR A 51 -1.70 -0.63 2.82
CA THR A 51 -0.46 0.10 2.54
C THR A 51 -0.60 0.93 1.27
N TYR A 52 -0.26 2.22 1.38
CA TYR A 52 -0.16 3.15 0.26
C TYR A 52 1.32 3.45 0.00
N ARG A 53 1.69 3.76 -1.26
CA ARG A 53 3.08 4.07 -1.60
C ARG A 53 3.61 5.31 -0.89
N ASN A 54 2.74 6.28 -0.65
CA ASN A 54 3.03 7.54 0.01
C ASN A 54 1.73 8.22 0.48
N ASN A 55 1.89 9.33 1.19
CA ASN A 55 0.77 10.13 1.71
C ASN A 55 -0.14 10.69 0.61
N CYS A 56 0.37 10.95 -0.60
CA CYS A 56 -0.45 11.45 -1.70
C CYS A 56 -1.50 10.39 -2.09
N GLU A 57 -1.09 9.14 -2.27
CA GLU A 57 -2.02 8.05 -2.62
C GLU A 57 -3.03 7.81 -1.51
N MET A 58 -2.56 7.73 -0.26
CA MET A 58 -3.43 7.55 0.90
C MET A 58 -4.51 8.64 1.00
N SER A 59 -4.12 9.91 0.84
CA SER A 59 -5.02 11.04 1.07
C SER A 59 -5.91 11.35 -0.14
N ASN A 60 -5.36 11.35 -1.36
CA ASN A 60 -6.08 11.83 -2.54
C ASN A 60 -6.69 10.72 -3.38
N VAL A 61 -6.13 9.50 -3.33
CA VAL A 61 -6.72 8.35 -4.03
C VAL A 61 -7.74 7.68 -3.12
N ALA A 62 -7.35 7.37 -1.89
CA ALA A 62 -8.20 6.66 -0.93
C ALA A 62 -9.00 7.56 0.03
N GLY A 63 -8.82 8.88 -0.01
CA GLY A 63 -9.60 9.81 0.81
C GLY A 63 -9.32 9.72 2.31
N LEU A 64 -8.23 9.10 2.75
CA LEU A 64 -7.95 8.88 4.17
C LEU A 64 -7.40 10.15 4.84
N TYR A 65 -7.75 10.36 6.10
CA TYR A 65 -7.12 11.41 6.91
C TYR A 65 -5.71 11.00 7.32
N THR A 66 -4.76 11.95 7.24
CA THR A 66 -3.34 11.69 7.56
C THR A 66 -3.05 11.60 9.05
N ASN A 67 -3.98 12.06 9.90
CA ASN A 67 -3.80 12.20 11.35
C ASN A 67 -4.65 11.20 12.17
N GLN A 68 -5.20 10.16 11.55
CA GLN A 68 -6.07 9.17 12.21
C GLN A 68 -5.51 7.76 11.99
N ASN A 69 -5.05 7.09 13.06
CA ASN A 69 -4.64 5.68 13.05
C ASN A 69 -3.72 5.28 11.86
N THR A 70 -2.82 6.16 11.44
CA THR A 70 -1.84 5.93 10.38
C THR A 70 -0.42 5.80 10.95
N TYR A 71 0.47 5.13 10.22
CA TYR A 71 1.90 5.11 10.56
C TYR A 71 2.78 4.91 9.33
N SER A 72 4.02 5.39 9.40
CA SER A 72 5.02 5.20 8.36
C SER A 72 5.44 3.74 8.23
N GLY A 73 5.56 3.25 7.00
CA GLY A 73 5.92 1.89 6.66
C GLY A 73 4.76 1.09 6.08
N VAL A 74 5.01 -0.22 5.93
CA VAL A 74 4.03 -1.18 5.40
C VAL A 74 3.12 -1.68 6.52
N CYS A 75 1.83 -1.88 6.22
CA CYS A 75 0.90 -2.48 7.15
C CYS A 75 1.33 -3.90 7.54
N GLN A 76 1.22 -4.26 8.82
CA GLN A 76 1.68 -5.56 9.33
C GLN A 76 1.01 -6.76 8.62
N ASN A 77 -0.26 -6.63 8.23
CA ASN A 77 -1.02 -7.63 7.49
C ASN A 77 -0.58 -7.81 6.03
N ASP A 78 0.07 -6.82 5.43
CA ASP A 78 0.55 -6.90 4.05
C ASP A 78 1.90 -7.62 3.94
N LEU A 79 2.64 -7.75 5.06
CA LEU A 79 3.98 -8.34 5.19
C LEU A 79 5.09 -7.61 4.41
N PHE A 80 4.85 -7.23 3.16
CA PHE A 80 5.69 -6.36 2.36
C PHE A 80 4.87 -5.62 1.30
N PHE A 81 5.37 -4.46 0.87
CA PHE A 81 4.78 -3.68 -0.19
C PHE A 81 5.80 -3.42 -1.27
N ALA A 82 5.37 -3.50 -2.54
CA ALA A 82 6.21 -3.24 -3.70
C ALA A 82 5.53 -2.25 -4.65
N PHE A 83 6.33 -1.43 -5.28
CA PHE A 83 5.93 -0.44 -6.27
C PHE A 83 6.92 -0.43 -7.42
N ILE A 84 6.42 -0.20 -8.63
CA ILE A 84 7.26 -0.07 -9.82
C ILE A 84 6.97 1.24 -10.54
N SER A 85 8.02 1.87 -11.07
CA SER A 85 7.90 3.10 -11.85
C SER A 85 9.06 3.30 -12.84
N PRO A 86 8.87 4.04 -13.94
CA PRO A 86 7.59 4.52 -14.44
C PRO A 86 6.73 3.37 -15.02
N ASN A 87 5.44 3.61 -15.21
CA ASN A 87 4.56 2.72 -15.96
C ASN A 87 3.56 3.58 -16.74
N PRO A 88 3.59 3.61 -18.09
CA PRO A 88 4.44 2.81 -18.99
C PRO A 88 5.95 3.05 -18.83
N VAL A 89 6.77 2.05 -19.20
CA VAL A 89 8.23 2.11 -19.11
C VAL A 89 8.88 1.99 -20.48
N ARG A 90 9.94 2.78 -20.68
CA ARG A 90 10.76 2.76 -21.89
C ARG A 90 12.00 1.86 -21.72
N ASN A 91 12.96 2.28 -20.89
CA ASN A 91 14.25 1.59 -20.76
C ASN A 91 14.54 1.19 -19.31
N ASN A 92 14.28 2.06 -18.34
CA ASN A 92 14.68 1.82 -16.95
C ASN A 92 13.43 1.68 -16.08
N LEU A 93 13.24 0.51 -15.49
CA LEU A 93 12.15 0.22 -14.56
C LEU A 93 12.70 0.12 -13.14
N THR A 94 12.23 0.98 -12.25
CA THR A 94 12.58 0.94 -10.83
C THR A 94 11.58 0.10 -10.06
N LEU A 95 12.08 -0.89 -9.29
CA LEU A 95 11.37 -1.54 -8.21
C LEU A 95 11.75 -0.87 -6.89
N ALA A 96 10.75 -0.43 -6.13
CA ALA A 96 10.90 -0.04 -4.73
C ALA A 96 10.03 -0.96 -3.86
N MET A 97 10.58 -1.43 -2.74
CA MET A 97 9.83 -2.29 -1.82
C MET A 97 10.31 -2.13 -0.38
N GLN A 98 9.46 -2.52 0.55
CA GLN A 98 9.77 -2.54 1.98
C GLN A 98 9.05 -3.72 2.62
N LEU A 99 9.70 -4.40 3.56
CA LEU A 99 9.06 -5.42 4.41
C LEU A 99 8.54 -4.77 5.69
N THR A 100 7.67 -5.48 6.40
CA THR A 100 7.30 -5.10 7.77
C THR A 100 8.50 -5.26 8.71
N SER A 101 8.45 -4.60 9.87
CA SER A 101 9.48 -4.71 10.92
C SER A 101 9.66 -6.14 11.45
N GLN A 102 8.68 -7.01 11.24
CA GLN A 102 8.69 -8.40 11.70
C GLN A 102 9.38 -9.34 10.70
N LEU A 103 9.76 -8.85 9.52
CA LEU A 103 10.20 -9.67 8.42
C LEU A 103 11.56 -9.22 7.89
N THR A 104 12.48 -10.17 7.78
CA THR A 104 13.74 -10.01 7.04
C THR A 104 13.99 -11.26 6.23
N GLY A 105 14.69 -11.13 5.11
CA GLY A 105 15.08 -12.30 4.32
C GLY A 105 15.37 -12.01 2.87
N ASN A 106 15.34 -13.06 2.06
CA ASN A 106 15.53 -12.97 0.63
C ASN A 106 14.19 -13.12 -0.08
N GLY A 107 14.12 -12.57 -1.28
CA GLY A 107 12.98 -12.71 -2.17
C GLY A 107 13.42 -13.09 -3.58
N THR A 108 12.46 -13.45 -4.41
CA THR A 108 12.68 -13.72 -5.84
C THR A 108 11.86 -12.75 -6.67
N LEU A 109 12.46 -12.20 -7.71
CA LEU A 109 11.80 -11.37 -8.70
C LEU A 109 11.79 -12.13 -10.02
N GLN A 110 10.62 -12.21 -10.66
CA GLN A 110 10.48 -12.72 -12.03
C GLN A 110 9.72 -11.71 -12.88
N ILE A 111 10.11 -11.56 -14.14
CA ILE A 111 9.30 -10.85 -15.14
C ILE A 111 8.72 -11.90 -16.08
N VAL A 112 7.40 -11.86 -16.23
CA VAL A 112 6.61 -12.78 -17.05
C VAL A 112 5.94 -11.99 -18.16
N ASN A 113 6.08 -12.45 -19.41
CA ASN A 113 5.41 -11.82 -20.55
C ASN A 113 3.94 -12.25 -20.65
N ASN A 114 3.19 -11.67 -21.59
CA ASN A 114 1.78 -11.96 -21.82
C ASN A 114 1.46 -13.41 -22.25
N PHE A 115 2.46 -14.18 -22.67
CA PHE A 115 2.33 -15.61 -22.99
C PHE A 115 2.58 -16.51 -21.76
N GLY A 116 2.93 -15.95 -20.61
CA GLY A 116 3.26 -16.71 -19.40
C GLY A 116 4.73 -17.16 -19.33
N ASN A 117 5.58 -16.73 -20.25
CA ASN A 117 7.00 -17.08 -20.23
C ASN A 117 7.76 -16.18 -19.26
N VAL A 118 8.60 -16.77 -18.41
CA VAL A 118 9.54 -16.02 -17.56
C VAL A 118 10.69 -15.53 -18.43
N VAL A 119 10.83 -14.22 -18.56
CA VAL A 119 11.84 -13.54 -19.40
C VAL A 119 12.97 -12.92 -18.57
N PHE A 120 12.81 -12.84 -17.24
CA PHE A 120 13.83 -12.37 -16.31
C PHE A 120 13.64 -13.05 -14.95
N THR A 121 14.73 -13.33 -14.23
CA THR A 121 14.68 -13.85 -12.85
C THR A 121 15.88 -13.34 -12.07
N GLU A 122 15.65 -12.98 -10.80
CA GLU A 122 16.69 -12.53 -9.88
C GLU A 122 16.37 -12.89 -8.43
N LEU A 123 17.42 -13.15 -7.64
CA LEU A 123 17.34 -13.25 -6.18
C LEU A 123 17.58 -11.87 -5.55
N LEU A 124 16.60 -11.38 -4.80
CA LEU A 124 16.67 -10.16 -4.00
C LEU A 124 17.19 -10.53 -2.61
N ASN A 125 18.37 -10.02 -2.25
CA ASN A 125 19.03 -10.36 -0.98
C ASN A 125 18.84 -9.25 0.06
N SER A 126 18.86 -9.64 1.34
CA SER A 126 18.92 -8.72 2.48
C SER A 126 17.73 -7.74 2.54
N LEU A 127 16.54 -8.21 2.19
CA LEU A 127 15.31 -7.44 2.32
C LEU A 127 14.94 -7.28 3.80
N SER A 128 14.45 -6.10 4.17
CA SER A 128 14.11 -5.76 5.55
C SER A 128 13.07 -4.63 5.58
N SER A 129 12.81 -4.09 6.77
CA SER A 129 11.98 -2.92 6.96
C SER A 129 12.61 -1.61 6.48
N ILE A 130 13.84 -1.63 6.00
CA ILE A 130 14.46 -0.49 5.31
C ILE A 130 14.02 -0.55 3.83
N PRO A 131 13.53 0.56 3.23
CA PRO A 131 13.18 0.58 1.82
C PRO A 131 14.34 0.13 0.92
N PHE A 132 14.08 -0.92 0.15
CA PHE A 132 14.93 -1.40 -0.93
C PHE A 132 14.50 -0.73 -2.24
N GLN A 133 15.47 -0.29 -3.04
CA GLN A 133 15.21 0.20 -4.39
C GLN A 133 16.27 -0.31 -5.37
N ARG A 134 15.81 -0.76 -6.54
CA ARG A 134 16.68 -1.20 -7.63
C ARG A 134 16.09 -0.80 -8.98
N THR A 135 16.93 -0.32 -9.87
CA THR A 135 16.55 0.01 -11.25
C THR A 135 17.08 -1.08 -12.18
N TYR A 136 16.18 -1.58 -13.02
CA TYR A 136 16.44 -2.59 -14.03
C TYR A 136 16.41 -1.96 -15.41
N ASP A 137 17.44 -2.24 -16.20
CA ASP A 137 17.37 -2.02 -17.64
C ASP A 137 16.42 -3.07 -18.24
N VAL A 138 15.37 -2.62 -18.89
CA VAL A 138 14.35 -3.43 -19.59
C VAL A 138 14.33 -3.09 -21.08
N SER A 139 15.34 -2.39 -21.59
CA SER A 139 15.44 -2.00 -23.02
C SER A 139 15.46 -3.20 -23.97
N TYR A 140 15.93 -4.36 -23.49
CA TYR A 140 15.95 -5.62 -24.24
C TYR A 140 14.57 -6.29 -24.37
N LEU A 141 13.56 -5.86 -23.60
CA LEU A 141 12.21 -6.40 -23.69
C LEU A 141 11.47 -5.80 -24.90
N GLU A 142 10.76 -6.66 -25.64
CA GLU A 142 9.85 -6.23 -26.69
C GLU A 142 8.68 -5.40 -26.10
N PRO A 143 8.12 -4.43 -26.83
CA PRO A 143 6.92 -3.72 -26.41
C PRO A 143 5.77 -4.67 -26.08
N GLY A 144 5.10 -4.44 -24.94
CA GLY A 144 4.03 -5.34 -24.52
C GLY A 144 3.67 -5.21 -23.04
N LEU A 145 2.77 -6.08 -22.60
CA LEU A 145 2.35 -6.19 -21.21
C LEU A 145 3.19 -7.23 -20.47
N TYR A 146 3.70 -6.87 -19.31
CA TYR A 146 4.48 -7.75 -18.45
C TYR A 146 3.95 -7.75 -17.02
N LEU A 147 4.17 -8.86 -16.33
CA LEU A 147 3.96 -9.03 -14.90
C LEU A 147 5.31 -9.16 -14.22
N MET A 148 5.60 -8.29 -13.26
CA MET A 148 6.69 -8.46 -12.30
C MET A 148 6.13 -9.16 -11.06
N VAL A 149 6.54 -10.40 -10.86
CA VAL A 149 6.16 -11.23 -9.71
C VAL A 149 7.29 -11.15 -8.68
N ILE A 150 6.98 -10.65 -7.50
CA ILE A 150 7.92 -10.62 -6.37
C ILE A 150 7.39 -11.56 -5.30
N GLN A 151 8.22 -12.49 -4.84
CA GLN A 151 7.91 -13.41 -3.77
C GLN A 151 8.90 -13.27 -2.62
N VAL A 152 8.39 -13.16 -1.40
CA VAL A 152 9.18 -13.08 -0.16
C VAL A 152 8.57 -14.05 0.84
N GLN A 153 9.36 -15.02 1.33
CA GLN A 153 8.91 -16.02 2.31
C GLN A 153 7.57 -16.71 1.97
N GLY A 154 7.34 -17.06 0.70
CA GLY A 154 6.11 -17.74 0.27
C GLY A 154 4.92 -16.81 -0.06
N VAL A 155 5.01 -15.52 0.26
CA VAL A 155 3.99 -14.51 -0.09
C VAL A 155 4.40 -13.81 -1.36
N TYR A 156 3.47 -13.67 -2.31
CA TYR A 156 3.73 -13.04 -3.60
C TYR A 156 2.91 -11.76 -3.79
N THR A 157 3.50 -10.80 -4.50
CA THR A 157 2.79 -9.66 -5.07
C THR A 157 3.09 -9.59 -6.56
N VAL A 158 2.13 -9.12 -7.34
CA VAL A 158 2.24 -8.99 -8.79
C VAL A 158 2.06 -7.53 -9.16
N LYS A 159 3.02 -6.98 -9.90
CA LYS A 159 2.96 -5.64 -10.46
C LYS A 159 2.93 -5.73 -11.97
N LYS A 160 2.06 -4.95 -12.60
CA LYS A 160 1.86 -4.94 -14.05
C LYS A 160 2.54 -3.72 -14.63
N PHE A 161 3.29 -3.87 -15.71
CA PHE A 161 3.83 -2.73 -16.46
C PHE A 161 3.71 -2.91 -17.97
N ILE A 162 3.65 -1.78 -18.68
CA ILE A 162 3.61 -1.72 -20.14
C ILE A 162 4.98 -1.26 -20.62
N LYS A 163 5.66 -2.09 -21.41
CA LYS A 163 6.89 -1.74 -22.12
C LYS A 163 6.53 -1.07 -23.44
N HIS A 164 7.16 0.07 -23.74
CA HIS A 164 7.06 0.75 -25.04
C HIS A 164 8.43 1.28 -25.50
N ASN A 165 8.53 1.71 -26.76
CA ASN A 165 9.78 2.18 -27.37
C ASN A 165 9.78 3.67 -27.78
N TYR A 166 8.60 4.26 -27.92
CA TYR A 166 8.42 5.67 -28.30
C TYR A 166 8.49 6.61 -27.10
#